data_AF-A0A7Y7PKZ7-F1
#
_entry.id   AF-A0A7Y7PKZ7-F1
#
_cell.length_a   1.000
_cell.length_b   1.000
_cell.length_c   1.000
_cell.angle_alpha   90.00
_cell.angle_beta   90.00
_cell.angle_gamma   90.00
#
_symmetry.space_group_name_H-M   'P 1'
#
loop_
_entity.id
_entity.type
_entity.pdbx_description
1 polymer ?
#
loop_
_entity_poly.entity_id
_entity_poly.type
_entity_poly.pdbx_seq_one_letter_code
_entity_poly.pdbx_strand_id
1 'polypeptide(L)'
;MQAPLPPLRHVPPYWVRTSTGGGGAFADGTHRPEPATTPLPTPPPAEPVAESLPEPLPEQPAESFEPLLPPPPTPELFATLRSEDGRLELTNDGLELNTEQFSWRELEGVDVQPVRWLLGVLLGAFLFLGFLSAYLQFWLKTVPAALGIGLGLALLAWGLRGTNRWRVHRPGRQTRYFSLGGPANGWLALAREANRRIGQRHHETATAAGYWLQQTAFIAPAAASTEEAGPDTHAPV
;
A
#
# COMPACT_ATOMS: atom_id res chain seq x y z
N MET A 1 -5.15 49.65 -6.05
CA MET A 1 -3.99 49.08 -5.34
C MET A 1 -3.98 47.59 -5.63
N GLN A 2 -3.03 47.15 -6.44
CA GLN A 2 -3.02 45.83 -7.08
C GLN A 2 -2.09 44.92 -6.26
N ALA A 3 -2.64 43.85 -5.66
CA ALA A 3 -1.87 42.91 -4.86
C ALA A 3 -0.97 42.05 -5.77
N PRO A 4 0.30 41.81 -5.41
CA PRO A 4 1.17 40.95 -6.20
C PRO A 4 0.76 39.49 -6.07
N LEU A 5 0.58 38.83 -7.21
CA LEU A 5 0.33 37.39 -7.32
C LEU A 5 1.52 36.59 -6.75
N PRO A 6 1.27 35.43 -6.10
CA PRO A 6 2.34 34.55 -5.61
C PRO A 6 3.10 33.88 -6.77
N PRO A 7 4.40 33.55 -6.60
CA PRO A 7 5.19 32.95 -7.66
C PRO A 7 4.73 31.52 -7.96
N LEU A 8 4.47 31.25 -9.25
CA LEU A 8 4.23 29.93 -9.81
C LEU A 8 5.46 29.06 -9.56
N ARG A 9 5.34 28.04 -8.71
CA ARG A 9 6.36 26.99 -8.57
C ARG A 9 6.29 26.10 -9.80
N HIS A 10 7.30 26.17 -10.65
CA HIS A 10 7.56 25.18 -11.68
C HIS A 10 7.77 23.81 -11.03
N VAL A 11 6.86 22.87 -11.29
CA VAL A 11 7.02 21.46 -10.98
C VAL A 11 7.86 20.82 -12.09
N PRO A 12 9.04 20.24 -11.80
CA PRO A 12 9.80 19.53 -12.82
C PRO A 12 9.14 18.17 -13.14
N PRO A 13 9.06 17.77 -14.41
CA PRO A 13 8.55 16.45 -14.79
C PRO A 13 9.70 15.45 -14.73
N TYR A 14 9.81 14.70 -13.64
CA TYR A 14 10.49 13.41 -13.67
C TYR A 14 9.79 12.43 -12.73
N TRP A 15 8.86 11.66 -13.29
CA TRP A 15 8.48 10.39 -12.71
C TRP A 15 9.59 9.39 -13.03
N VAL A 16 10.57 9.26 -12.13
CA VAL A 16 11.51 8.15 -12.18
C VAL A 16 10.85 6.97 -11.48
N ARG A 17 10.40 5.98 -12.27
CA ARG A 17 10.13 4.63 -11.77
C ARG A 17 11.45 3.98 -11.42
N THR A 18 11.82 3.96 -10.15
CA THR A 18 12.78 2.98 -9.64
C THR A 18 12.01 1.72 -9.25
N SER A 19 11.82 0.81 -10.21
CA SER A 19 11.55 -0.58 -9.86
C SER A 19 12.85 -1.18 -9.33
N THR A 20 12.97 -1.29 -8.02
CA THR A 20 14.05 -2.04 -7.37
C THR A 20 13.42 -3.05 -6.43
N GLY A 21 13.60 -4.34 -6.74
CA GLY A 21 13.39 -5.44 -5.80
C GLY A 21 12.51 -6.57 -6.33
N GLY A 22 13.13 -7.52 -7.01
CA GLY A 22 12.49 -8.76 -7.44
C GLY A 22 13.51 -9.81 -7.84
N GLY A 23 14.49 -10.08 -6.96
CA GLY A 23 15.44 -11.17 -7.14
C GLY A 23 14.74 -12.52 -6.93
N GLY A 24 14.37 -13.17 -8.03
CA GLY A 24 14.10 -14.61 -8.08
C GLY A 24 15.33 -15.30 -8.65
N ALA A 25 16.17 -15.83 -7.77
CA ALA A 25 17.12 -16.89 -8.14
C ALA A 25 16.32 -18.17 -8.42
N PHE A 26 16.85 -18.99 -9.34
CA PHE A 26 16.37 -20.31 -9.79
C PHE A 26 15.36 -20.32 -10.95
N ALA A 27 15.88 -20.21 -12.18
CA ALA A 27 15.44 -21.02 -13.31
C ALA A 27 16.62 -21.18 -14.29
N ASP A 28 17.14 -22.40 -14.32
CA ASP A 28 18.19 -22.91 -15.21
C ASP A 28 17.58 -23.27 -16.58
N GLY A 29 18.37 -23.24 -17.65
CA GLY A 29 18.03 -23.80 -18.98
C GLY A 29 17.46 -22.84 -20.03
N THR A 30 18.33 -22.04 -20.64
CA THR A 30 18.03 -21.19 -21.80
C THR A 30 17.82 -22.01 -23.09
N HIS A 31 16.59 -22.02 -23.62
CA HIS A 31 16.33 -22.09 -25.05
C HIS A 31 15.91 -20.69 -25.50
N ARG A 32 16.77 -20.01 -26.27
CA ARG A 32 16.56 -18.64 -26.79
C ARG A 32 16.37 -18.72 -28.30
N PRO A 33 15.22 -18.34 -28.87
CA PRO A 33 15.13 -18.01 -30.28
C PRO A 33 15.43 -16.52 -30.49
N GLU A 34 16.29 -16.24 -31.46
CA GLU A 34 16.61 -14.91 -31.99
C GLU A 34 15.42 -14.27 -32.74
N PRO A 35 15.39 -12.93 -32.89
CA PRO A 35 14.34 -12.20 -33.59
C PRO A 35 14.52 -12.28 -35.12
N ALA A 36 13.45 -12.64 -35.83
CA ALA A 36 13.42 -12.64 -37.30
C ALA A 36 12.91 -11.30 -37.87
N THR A 37 13.55 -10.91 -38.95
CA THR A 37 13.55 -9.66 -39.71
C THR A 37 12.21 -9.33 -40.40
N THR A 38 11.82 -8.05 -40.40
CA THR A 38 10.78 -7.48 -41.27
C THR A 38 11.21 -7.44 -42.74
N PRO A 39 10.29 -7.69 -43.69
CA PRO A 39 10.21 -6.84 -44.89
C PRO A 39 8.77 -6.36 -45.22
N LEU A 40 8.70 -5.16 -45.80
CA LEU A 40 7.52 -4.39 -46.27
C LEU A 40 7.17 -4.76 -47.75
N PRO A 41 6.19 -4.08 -48.41
CA PRO A 41 4.76 -4.38 -48.57
C PRO A 41 4.36 -4.94 -49.98
N THR A 42 3.09 -5.30 -50.21
CA THR A 42 2.52 -5.58 -51.55
C THR A 42 1.07 -5.06 -51.62
N PRO A 43 0.64 -4.43 -52.74
CA PRO A 43 -0.55 -3.56 -52.83
C PRO A 43 -1.89 -4.31 -53.03
N PRO A 44 -3.05 -3.65 -52.85
CA PRO A 44 -4.38 -4.26 -52.97
C PRO A 44 -4.90 -4.25 -54.43
N PRO A 45 -5.68 -5.25 -54.85
CA PRO A 45 -6.53 -5.15 -56.04
C PRO A 45 -8.02 -4.90 -55.68
N ALA A 46 -8.51 -3.78 -56.23
CA ALA A 46 -9.87 -3.30 -56.51
C ALA A 46 -11.15 -4.12 -56.16
N GLU A 47 -12.09 -3.39 -55.54
CA GLU A 47 -13.57 -3.48 -55.58
C GLU A 47 -14.15 -3.65 -57.01
N PRO A 48 -15.39 -4.20 -57.24
CA PRO A 48 -16.69 -3.67 -56.77
C PRO A 48 -17.69 -4.77 -56.31
N VAL A 49 -18.76 -4.49 -55.56
CA VAL A 49 -20.06 -4.01 -56.03
C VAL A 49 -20.86 -3.49 -54.83
N ALA A 50 -21.45 -2.31 -55.02
CA ALA A 50 -22.41 -1.70 -54.11
C ALA A 50 -23.67 -2.55 -53.98
N GLU A 51 -24.02 -2.93 -52.75
CA GLU A 51 -25.37 -3.37 -52.42
C GLU A 51 -25.94 -2.47 -51.33
N SER A 52 -27.04 -1.86 -51.72
CA SER A 52 -27.83 -0.81 -51.09
C SER A 52 -28.16 -1.02 -49.62
N LEU A 53 -27.96 0.06 -48.86
CA LEU A 53 -28.54 0.37 -47.56
C LEU A 53 -30.03 0.02 -47.46
N PRO A 54 -30.47 -0.44 -46.28
CA PRO A 54 -31.67 0.07 -45.66
C PRO A 54 -31.30 1.13 -44.61
N GLU A 55 -32.01 2.24 -44.73
CA GLU A 55 -32.06 3.45 -43.93
C GLU A 55 -31.97 3.22 -42.40
N PRO A 56 -31.28 4.12 -41.66
CA PRO A 56 -31.06 3.97 -40.23
C PRO A 56 -32.38 4.08 -39.47
N LEU A 57 -32.72 3.05 -38.70
CA LEU A 57 -33.65 3.19 -37.59
C LEU A 57 -33.16 4.36 -36.72
N PRO A 58 -34.02 5.32 -36.35
CA PRO A 58 -33.61 6.40 -35.47
C PRO A 58 -33.05 5.76 -34.20
N GLU A 59 -31.76 6.02 -33.96
CA GLU A 59 -31.13 5.84 -32.66
C GLU A 59 -32.06 6.53 -31.65
N GLN A 60 -32.88 5.73 -30.97
CA GLN A 60 -33.42 6.18 -29.70
C GLN A 60 -32.20 6.63 -28.92
N PRO A 61 -32.14 7.89 -28.44
CA PRO A 61 -31.13 8.23 -27.48
C PRO A 61 -31.33 7.21 -26.37
N ALA A 62 -30.40 6.26 -26.24
CA ALA A 62 -30.21 5.61 -24.99
C ALA A 62 -29.98 6.79 -24.06
N GLU A 63 -31.01 7.15 -23.30
CA GLU A 63 -30.85 8.00 -22.14
C GLU A 63 -29.80 7.25 -21.35
N SER A 64 -28.56 7.72 -21.49
CA SER A 64 -27.40 7.28 -20.73
C SER A 64 -27.70 7.74 -19.31
N PHE A 65 -28.64 7.07 -18.65
CA PHE A 65 -28.75 7.03 -17.22
C PHE A 65 -27.47 6.36 -16.76
N GLU A 66 -26.40 7.15 -16.67
CA GLU A 66 -25.25 6.81 -15.87
C GLU A 66 -25.83 6.48 -14.49
N PRO A 67 -25.82 5.20 -14.08
CA PRO A 67 -26.53 4.81 -12.87
C PRO A 67 -25.94 5.63 -11.73
N LEU A 68 -26.80 6.36 -11.01
CA LEU A 68 -26.38 7.05 -9.80
C LEU A 68 -25.64 6.02 -8.93
N LEU A 69 -24.40 6.34 -8.53
CA LEU A 69 -23.69 5.51 -7.58
C LEU A 69 -24.60 5.32 -6.35
N PRO A 70 -24.69 4.09 -5.82
CA PRO A 70 -25.49 3.85 -4.62
C PRO A 70 -24.99 4.75 -3.48
N PRO A 71 -25.88 5.15 -2.55
CA PRO A 71 -25.49 5.96 -1.40
C PRO A 71 -24.35 5.30 -0.64
N PRO A 72 -23.43 6.10 -0.05
CA PRO A 72 -22.24 5.58 0.58
C PRO A 72 -22.61 4.55 1.66
N PRO A 73 -21.89 3.42 1.74
CA PRO A 73 -22.15 2.40 2.75
C PRO A 73 -22.00 3.00 4.15
N THR A 74 -22.80 2.50 5.10
CA THR A 74 -22.68 2.88 6.51
C THR A 74 -21.30 2.48 7.03
N PRO A 75 -20.62 3.32 7.85
CA PRO A 75 -19.26 3.02 8.29
C PRO A 75 -19.23 1.70 9.05
N GLU A 76 -18.39 0.75 8.61
CA GLU A 76 -18.26 -0.51 9.33
C GLU A 76 -17.65 -0.27 10.72
N LEU A 77 -18.19 -0.95 11.72
CA LEU A 77 -17.69 -0.89 13.10
C LEU A 77 -16.74 -2.06 13.33
N PHE A 78 -15.46 -1.78 13.53
CA PHE A 78 -14.49 -2.82 13.86
C PHE A 78 -14.40 -3.05 15.37
N ALA A 79 -14.25 -4.32 15.76
CA ALA A 79 -13.94 -4.67 17.14
C ALA A 79 -12.55 -4.14 17.54
N THR A 80 -12.45 -3.61 18.75
CA THR A 80 -11.19 -3.15 19.32
C THR A 80 -10.27 -4.35 19.57
N LEU A 81 -9.09 -4.35 18.96
CA LEU A 81 -8.09 -5.40 19.15
C LEU A 81 -6.90 -4.84 19.89
N ARG A 82 -6.51 -5.49 20.98
CA ARG A 82 -5.36 -5.09 21.79
C ARG A 82 -4.24 -6.11 21.68
N SER A 83 -3.01 -5.61 21.58
CA SER A 83 -1.81 -6.45 21.66
C SER A 83 -1.66 -7.04 23.07
N GLU A 84 -1.06 -8.23 23.15
CA GLU A 84 -0.76 -8.94 24.40
C GLU A 84 0.05 -8.08 25.39
N ASP A 85 0.98 -7.28 24.86
CA ASP A 85 1.83 -6.39 25.67
C ASP A 85 1.10 -5.09 26.08
N GLY A 86 -0.14 -4.88 25.63
CA GLY A 86 -0.94 -3.69 25.91
C GLY A 86 -0.45 -2.39 25.26
N ARG A 87 0.63 -2.45 24.47
CA ARG A 87 1.31 -1.31 23.82
C ARG A 87 0.68 -0.86 22.51
N LEU A 88 -0.16 -1.70 21.91
CA LEU A 88 -0.81 -1.45 20.64
C LEU A 88 -2.30 -1.76 20.76
N GLU A 89 -3.14 -0.84 20.31
CA GLU A 89 -4.58 -0.99 20.27
C GLU A 89 -5.11 -0.55 18.90
N LEU A 90 -5.82 -1.45 18.21
CA LEU A 90 -6.54 -1.14 16.99
C LEU A 90 -7.97 -0.80 17.37
N THR A 91 -8.30 0.49 17.33
CA THR A 91 -9.66 0.97 17.57
C THR A 91 -10.42 1.10 16.25
N ASN A 92 -11.65 1.60 16.33
CA ASN A 92 -12.46 1.84 15.15
C ASN A 92 -11.96 3.05 14.33
N ASP A 93 -11.39 4.05 15.02
CA ASP A 93 -11.00 5.33 14.45
C ASP A 93 -9.52 5.37 14.05
N GLY A 94 -8.68 4.54 14.67
CA GLY A 94 -7.26 4.51 14.37
C GLY A 94 -6.48 3.39 15.04
N LEU A 95 -5.16 3.48 14.84
CA LEU A 95 -4.15 2.69 15.51
C LEU A 95 -3.55 3.51 16.64
N GLU A 96 -3.60 3.01 17.87
CA GLU A 96 -2.92 3.57 19.02
C GLU A 96 -1.68 2.74 19.33
N LEU A 97 -0.51 3.40 19.35
CA LEU A 97 0.77 2.76 19.56
C LEU A 97 1.60 3.57 20.56
N ASN A 98 1.89 2.97 21.72
CA ASN A 98 2.65 3.62 22.81
C ASN A 98 2.14 5.04 23.15
N THR A 99 0.82 5.24 23.22
CA THR A 99 0.15 6.54 23.49
C THR A 99 0.12 7.52 22.30
N GLU A 100 0.68 7.17 21.14
CA GLU A 100 0.48 7.92 19.90
C GLU A 100 -0.71 7.36 19.12
N GLN A 101 -1.65 8.25 18.74
CA GLN A 101 -2.81 7.89 17.93
C GLN A 101 -2.55 8.20 16.45
N PHE A 102 -2.88 7.24 15.58
CA PHE A 102 -2.77 7.34 14.13
C PHE A 102 -4.15 7.06 13.51
N SER A 103 -4.74 8.04 12.82
CA SER A 103 -6.01 7.81 12.11
C SER A 103 -5.81 6.90 10.90
N TRP A 104 -6.77 6.00 10.63
CA TRP A 104 -6.72 5.10 9.48
C TRP A 104 -6.56 5.81 8.14
N ARG A 105 -7.11 7.02 7.99
CA ARG A 105 -7.03 7.81 6.75
C ARG A 105 -5.64 8.41 6.50
N GLU A 106 -4.86 8.60 7.55
CA GLU A 106 -3.49 9.11 7.45
C GLU A 106 -2.47 8.00 7.19
N LEU A 107 -2.87 6.74 7.35
CA LEU A 107 -2.01 5.59 7.22
C LEU A 107 -2.12 5.03 5.81
N GLU A 108 -0.97 4.80 5.18
CA GLU A 108 -0.88 4.10 3.90
C GLU A 108 -0.71 2.60 4.12
N GLY A 109 0.04 2.23 5.15
CA GLY A 109 0.29 0.83 5.47
C GLY A 109 1.15 0.67 6.70
N VAL A 110 1.19 -0.57 7.18
CA VAL A 110 1.91 -0.99 8.37
C VAL A 110 2.69 -2.26 8.06
N ASP A 111 3.97 -2.28 8.43
CA ASP A 111 4.85 -3.44 8.22
C ASP A 111 5.57 -3.83 9.51
N VAL A 112 5.88 -5.12 9.65
CA VAL A 112 6.57 -5.69 10.80
C VAL A 112 7.78 -6.45 10.31
N GLN A 113 8.95 -5.92 10.64
CA GLN A 113 10.20 -6.57 10.33
C GLN A 113 10.74 -7.29 11.56
N PRO A 114 10.79 -8.63 11.57
CA PRO A 114 11.48 -9.37 12.62
C PRO A 114 12.99 -9.16 12.47
N VAL A 115 13.60 -8.48 13.43
CA VAL A 115 15.06 -8.28 13.48
C VAL A 115 15.66 -9.33 14.40
N ARG A 116 16.23 -10.37 13.80
CA ARG A 116 16.99 -11.39 14.52
C ARG A 116 18.36 -10.83 14.83
N TRP A 117 18.83 -11.03 16.06
CA TRP A 117 20.17 -10.60 16.46
C TRP A 117 21.19 -11.60 15.91
N LEU A 118 21.49 -11.48 14.61
CA LEU A 118 22.41 -12.37 13.90
C LEU A 118 23.76 -12.44 14.61
N LEU A 119 24.25 -11.31 15.14
CA LEU A 119 25.49 -11.28 15.92
C LEU A 119 25.41 -12.17 17.17
N GLY A 120 24.29 -12.14 17.90
CA GLY A 120 24.08 -13.00 19.06
C GLY A 120 24.02 -14.48 18.67
N VAL A 121 23.39 -14.81 17.54
CA VAL A 121 23.36 -16.18 17.00
C VAL A 121 24.76 -16.65 16.59
N LEU A 122 25.51 -15.83 15.85
CA LEU A 122 26.86 -16.15 15.41
C LEU A 122 27.81 -16.31 16.60
N LEU A 123 27.74 -15.40 17.58
CA LEU A 123 28.56 -15.47 18.78
C LEU A 123 28.20 -16.69 19.64
N GLY A 124 26.90 -16.97 19.81
CA GLY A 124 26.41 -18.16 20.51
C GLY A 124 26.87 -19.45 19.83
N ALA A 125 26.75 -19.53 18.50
CA ALA A 125 27.22 -20.67 17.71
C ALA A 125 28.73 -20.85 17.80
N PHE A 126 29.49 -19.75 17.72
CA PHE A 126 30.94 -19.76 17.85
C PHE A 126 31.39 -20.27 19.22
N LEU A 127 30.79 -19.76 20.30
CA LEU A 127 31.07 -20.23 21.66
C LEU A 127 30.69 -21.70 21.82
N PHE A 128 29.49 -22.08 21.39
CA PHE A 128 29.02 -23.46 21.47
C PHE A 128 29.96 -24.43 20.74
N LEU A 129 30.29 -24.16 19.46
CA LEU A 129 31.20 -25.00 18.68
C LEU A 129 32.63 -24.99 19.25
N GLY A 130 33.12 -23.83 19.70
CA GLY A 130 34.46 -23.70 20.25
C GLY A 130 34.64 -24.51 21.53
N PHE A 131 33.74 -24.36 22.50
CA PHE A 131 33.77 -25.12 23.74
C PHE A 131 33.52 -26.61 23.52
N LEU A 132 32.61 -26.96 22.61
CA LEU A 132 32.36 -28.36 22.24
C LEU A 132 33.61 -28.99 21.61
N SER A 133 34.27 -28.29 20.68
CA SER A 133 35.50 -28.77 20.03
C SER A 133 36.64 -28.92 21.02
N ALA A 134 36.85 -27.94 21.90
CA ALA A 134 37.90 -28.00 22.91
C ALA A 134 37.66 -29.11 23.95
N TYR A 135 36.39 -29.38 24.29
CA TYR A 135 36.01 -30.52 25.11
C TYR A 135 36.30 -31.85 24.41
N LEU A 136 35.93 -31.99 23.13
CA LEU A 136 36.19 -33.19 22.32
C LEU A 136 37.69 -33.46 22.14
N GLN A 137 38.51 -32.42 22.08
CA GLN A 137 39.97 -32.53 22.01
C GLN A 137 40.63 -32.84 23.36
N PHE A 138 39.85 -33.00 24.44
CA PHE A 138 40.33 -33.16 25.82
C PHE A 138 41.17 -31.98 26.35
N TRP A 139 41.07 -30.80 25.74
CA TRP A 139 41.78 -29.59 26.19
C TRP A 139 41.08 -28.95 27.40
N LEU A 140 39.78 -29.19 27.56
CA LEU A 140 38.97 -28.64 28.65
C LEU A 140 38.47 -29.73 29.59
N LYS A 141 38.48 -29.42 30.89
CA LYS A 141 37.77 -30.19 31.90
C LYS A 141 36.25 -30.04 31.69
N THR A 142 35.49 -31.03 32.16
CA THR A 142 34.02 -31.12 32.00
C THR A 142 33.29 -29.87 32.50
N VAL A 143 33.72 -29.28 33.62
CA VAL A 143 33.05 -28.13 34.24
C VAL A 143 33.14 -26.84 33.37
N PRO A 144 34.33 -26.37 32.94
CA PRO A 144 34.44 -25.27 31.98
C PRO A 144 33.71 -25.52 30.66
N ALA A 145 33.74 -26.75 30.14
CA ALA A 145 33.07 -27.12 28.90
C ALA A 145 31.54 -26.96 29.02
N ALA A 146 30.95 -27.47 30.10
CA ALA A 146 29.51 -27.36 30.35
C ALA A 146 29.05 -25.89 30.46
N LEU A 147 29.84 -25.04 31.13
CA LEU A 147 29.53 -23.60 31.23
C LEU A 147 29.58 -22.91 29.87
N GLY A 148 30.61 -23.17 29.06
CA GLY A 148 30.74 -22.55 27.74
C GLY A 148 29.67 -23.02 26.75
N ILE A 149 29.34 -24.31 26.77
CA ILE A 149 28.23 -24.88 25.98
C ILE A 149 26.89 -24.27 26.43
N GLY A 150 26.65 -24.19 27.74
CA GLY A 150 25.43 -23.59 28.30
C GLY A 150 25.28 -22.12 27.94
N LEU A 151 26.36 -21.34 28.05
CA LEU A 151 26.39 -19.93 27.66
C LEU A 151 26.17 -19.76 26.15
N GLY A 152 26.78 -20.61 25.32
CA GLY A 152 26.58 -20.63 23.87
C GLY A 152 25.12 -20.89 23.52
N LEU A 153 24.48 -21.89 24.13
CA LEU A 153 23.06 -22.20 23.94
C LEU A 153 22.16 -21.05 24.41
N ALA A 154 22.46 -20.43 25.55
CA ALA A 154 21.71 -19.28 26.04
C ALA A 154 21.78 -18.08 25.08
N LEU A 155 22.97 -17.79 24.54
CA LEU A 155 23.17 -16.73 23.54
C LEU A 155 22.48 -17.05 22.21
N LEU A 156 22.50 -18.30 21.77
CA LEU A 156 21.75 -18.77 20.61
C LEU A 156 20.24 -18.55 20.82
N ALA A 157 19.69 -19.00 21.95
CA ALA A 157 18.28 -18.82 22.28
C ALA A 157 17.91 -17.33 22.36
N TRP A 158 18.77 -16.50 22.95
CA TRP A 158 18.58 -15.05 23.01
C TRP A 158 18.63 -14.41 21.62
N GLY A 159 19.62 -14.77 20.79
CA GLY A 159 19.77 -14.26 19.43
C GLY A 159 18.60 -14.63 18.52
N LEU A 160 18.04 -15.83 18.73
CA LEU A 160 16.84 -16.32 18.05
C LEU A 160 15.56 -15.60 18.47
N ARG A 161 15.47 -15.13 19.73
CA ARG A 161 14.31 -14.41 20.25
C ARG A 161 14.07 -13.09 19.51
N GLY A 162 15.13 -12.41 19.09
CA GLY A 162 15.07 -11.20 18.25
C GLY A 162 14.27 -10.03 18.86
N THR A 163 14.12 -8.98 18.07
CA THR A 163 13.25 -7.81 18.36
C THR A 163 12.42 -7.52 17.12
N ASN A 164 11.15 -7.16 17.28
CA ASN A 164 10.30 -6.80 16.14
C ASN A 164 10.37 -5.29 15.92
N ARG A 165 10.49 -4.87 14.66
CA ARG A 165 10.40 -3.45 14.28
C ARG A 165 9.10 -3.22 13.56
N TRP A 166 8.25 -2.40 14.15
CA TRP A 166 7.01 -1.93 13.56
C TRP A 166 7.28 -0.68 12.74
N ARG A 167 6.79 -0.65 11.51
CA ARG A 167 6.96 0.45 10.55
C ARG A 167 5.59 0.99 10.20
N VAL A 168 5.41 2.29 10.41
CA VAL A 168 4.16 2.98 10.09
C VAL A 168 4.41 3.91 8.92
N HIS A 169 3.73 3.67 7.80
CA HIS A 169 3.83 4.45 6.58
C HIS A 169 2.72 5.50 6.53
N ARG A 170 3.10 6.75 6.33
CA ARG A 170 2.18 7.89 6.11
C ARG A 170 2.53 8.53 4.76
N PRO A 171 1.55 8.87 3.92
CA PRO A 171 1.81 9.45 2.61
C PRO A 171 2.50 10.81 2.77
N GLY A 172 3.62 10.99 2.08
CA GLY A 172 4.40 12.23 2.11
C GLY A 172 5.17 12.51 3.41
N ARG A 173 5.26 11.56 4.34
CA ARG A 173 6.05 11.68 5.58
C ARG A 173 7.03 10.52 5.76
N GLN A 174 8.05 10.75 6.58
CA GLN A 174 9.01 9.70 6.93
C GLN A 174 8.34 8.57 7.71
N THR A 175 8.72 7.33 7.39
CA THR A 175 8.28 6.12 8.10
C THR A 175 8.68 6.21 9.57
N ARG A 176 7.73 6.00 10.48
CA ARG A 176 8.01 5.91 11.92
C ARG A 176 8.34 4.47 12.30
N TYR A 177 9.31 4.31 13.19
CA TYR A 177 9.82 3.03 13.65
C TYR A 177 9.55 2.85 15.13
N PHE A 178 9.03 1.68 15.51
CA PHE A 178 8.84 1.30 16.90
C PHE A 178 9.46 -0.08 17.15
N SER A 179 10.19 -0.21 18.26
CA SER A 179 10.72 -1.49 18.70
C SER A 179 9.71 -2.19 19.62
N LEU A 180 9.37 -3.42 19.26
CA LEU A 180 8.42 -4.25 19.97
C LEU A 180 9.11 -5.54 20.42
N GLY A 181 8.88 -5.91 21.68
CA GLY A 181 9.30 -7.21 22.22
C GLY A 181 8.32 -8.31 21.83
N GLY A 182 8.66 -9.56 22.13
CA GLY A 182 7.70 -10.67 22.02
C GLY A 182 7.68 -11.40 20.67
N PRO A 183 6.78 -12.38 20.51
CA PRO A 183 6.72 -13.26 19.35
C PRO A 183 6.26 -12.51 18.08
N ALA A 184 7.01 -12.65 16.99
CA ALA A 184 6.73 -11.96 15.72
C ALA A 184 5.36 -12.32 15.11
N ASN A 185 4.86 -13.53 15.35
CA ASN A 185 3.62 -14.02 14.74
C ASN A 185 2.39 -13.20 15.19
N GLY A 186 2.31 -12.84 16.48
CA GLY A 186 1.21 -12.01 16.98
C GLY A 186 1.23 -10.61 16.37
N TRP A 187 2.41 -10.01 16.27
CA TRP A 187 2.60 -8.72 15.63
C TRP A 187 2.27 -8.74 14.13
N LEU A 188 2.68 -9.79 13.41
CA LEU A 188 2.33 -9.96 11.99
C LEU A 188 0.82 -10.10 11.77
N ALA A 189 0.12 -10.81 12.65
CA ALA A 189 -1.34 -10.93 12.58
C ALA A 189 -2.02 -9.56 12.78
N LEU A 190 -1.57 -8.80 13.79
CA LEU A 190 -2.07 -7.44 14.04
C LEU A 190 -1.79 -6.50 12.87
N ALA A 191 -0.63 -6.61 12.21
CA ALA A 191 -0.29 -5.77 11.07
C ALA A 191 -1.13 -6.09 9.83
N ARG A 192 -1.42 -7.38 9.58
CA ARG A 192 -2.33 -7.79 8.50
C ARG A 192 -3.73 -7.23 8.73
N GLU A 193 -4.22 -7.32 9.96
CA GLU A 193 -5.53 -6.78 10.32
C GLU A 193 -5.56 -5.25 10.22
N ALA A 194 -4.49 -4.56 10.64
CA ALA A 194 -4.34 -3.12 10.44
C ALA A 194 -4.41 -2.75 8.95
N ASN A 195 -3.66 -3.43 8.10
CA ASN A 195 -3.65 -3.17 6.65
C ASN A 195 -5.00 -3.46 6.00
N ARG A 196 -5.72 -4.50 6.46
CA ARG A 196 -7.08 -4.78 6.02
C ARG A 196 -8.02 -3.60 6.34
N ARG A 197 -8.00 -3.10 7.57
CA ARG A 197 -8.84 -1.97 8.00
C ARG A 197 -8.47 -0.67 7.29
N ILE A 198 -7.18 -0.43 7.07
CA ILE A 198 -6.68 0.72 6.27
C ILE A 198 -7.27 0.66 4.86
N GLY A 199 -7.11 -0.47 4.16
CA GLY A 199 -7.62 -0.64 2.80
C GLY A 199 -9.13 -0.44 2.72
N GLN A 200 -9.87 -0.97 3.70
CA GLN A 200 -11.31 -0.83 3.77
C GLN A 200 -11.75 0.63 3.98
N ARG A 201 -11.12 1.35 4.92
CA ARG A 201 -11.41 2.77 5.16
C ARG A 201 -11.08 3.66 3.96
N HIS A 202 -10.00 3.35 3.23
CA HIS A 202 -9.67 4.06 1.99
C HIS A 202 -10.71 3.79 0.89
N HIS A 203 -11.18 2.54 0.77
CA HIS A 203 -12.23 2.19 -0.18
C HIS A 203 -13.56 2.88 0.15
N GLU A 204 -14.00 2.85 1.41
CA GLU A 204 -15.20 3.57 1.87
C GLU A 204 -15.10 5.07 1.58
N THR A 205 -13.93 5.67 1.84
CA THR A 205 -13.68 7.09 1.59
C THR A 205 -13.71 7.42 0.10
N ALA A 206 -13.11 6.58 -0.75
CA ALA A 206 -13.10 6.76 -2.19
C ALA A 206 -14.51 6.65 -2.79
N THR A 207 -15.29 5.64 -2.35
CA THR A 207 -16.68 5.44 -2.78
C THR A 207 -17.57 6.60 -2.34
N ALA A 208 -17.43 7.06 -1.10
CA ALA A 208 -18.16 8.22 -0.60
C ALA A 208 -17.80 9.50 -1.36
N ALA A 209 -16.52 9.73 -1.65
CA ALA A 209 -16.09 10.89 -2.44
C ALA A 209 -16.66 10.85 -3.86
N GLY A 210 -16.67 9.68 -4.51
CA GLY A 210 -17.27 9.47 -5.83
C GLY A 210 -18.77 9.76 -5.84
N TYR A 211 -19.50 9.26 -4.84
CA TYR A 211 -20.94 9.52 -4.67
C TYR A 211 -21.24 11.01 -4.55
N TRP A 212 -20.55 11.71 -3.65
CA TRP A 212 -20.77 13.15 -3.45
C TRP A 212 -20.38 13.97 -4.67
N LEU A 213 -19.30 13.61 -5.37
CA LEU A 213 -18.89 14.28 -6.59
C LEU A 213 -19.95 14.12 -7.70
N GLN A 214 -20.47 12.90 -7.90
CA GLN A 214 -21.54 12.65 -8.85
C GLN A 214 -22.82 13.41 -8.47
N GLN A 215 -23.18 13.47 -7.19
CA GLN A 215 -24.35 14.22 -6.74
C GLN A 215 -24.20 15.73 -6.93
N THR A 216 -23.02 16.29 -6.69
CA THR A 216 -22.76 17.71 -6.99
C THR A 216 -22.84 18.01 -8.50
N ALA A 217 -22.39 17.09 -9.35
CA ALA A 217 -22.48 17.23 -10.80
C ALA A 217 -23.94 17.21 -11.29
N PHE A 218 -24.82 16.40 -10.68
CA PHE A 218 -26.26 16.38 -10.98
C PHE A 218 -27.01 17.64 -10.52
N ILE A 219 -26.58 18.28 -9.43
CA ILE A 219 -27.25 19.48 -8.89
C ILE A 219 -26.78 20.77 -9.59
N ALA A 220 -25.52 20.81 -10.05
CA ALA A 220 -24.92 21.98 -10.71
C ALA A 220 -25.70 22.56 -11.91
N PRO A 221 -26.31 21.78 -12.84
CA PRO A 221 -27.00 22.36 -13.99
C PRO A 221 -28.30 23.11 -13.66
N ALA A 222 -28.89 22.94 -12.47
CA ALA A 222 -30.11 23.66 -12.07
C ALA A 222 -29.86 25.11 -11.61
N ALA A 223 -28.64 25.43 -11.17
CA ALA A 223 -28.28 26.77 -10.70
C ALA A 223 -27.97 27.75 -11.85
N ALA A 224 -27.58 27.25 -13.03
CA ALA A 224 -27.24 28.08 -14.18
C ALA A 224 -28.47 28.61 -14.95
N SER A 225 -29.67 28.09 -14.69
CA SER A 225 -30.89 28.44 -15.44
C SER A 225 -31.82 29.41 -14.70
N THR A 226 -31.46 29.89 -13.51
CA THR A 226 -32.30 30.82 -12.72
C THR A 226 -31.87 32.28 -12.88
N GLU A 227 -30.75 32.57 -13.55
CA GLU A 227 -30.22 33.93 -13.70
C GLU A 227 -30.54 34.60 -15.06
N GLU A 228 -31.43 33.99 -15.85
CA GLU A 228 -31.87 34.51 -17.15
C GLU A 228 -33.40 34.73 -17.17
N ALA A 229 -33.93 35.44 -16.17
CA ALA A 229 -35.34 35.85 -16.17
C ALA A 229 -35.57 37.21 -15.48
N GLY A 230 -35.17 38.28 -16.18
CA GLY A 230 -35.93 39.53 -16.27
C GLY A 230 -35.30 40.79 -15.66
N PRO A 231 -35.76 42.01 -16.04
CA PRO A 231 -36.74 42.34 -17.08
C PRO A 231 -36.23 43.37 -18.13
N ASP A 232 -36.72 43.22 -19.37
CA ASP A 232 -36.70 44.27 -20.39
C ASP A 232 -37.31 45.56 -19.85
N THR A 233 -36.47 46.59 -19.72
CA THR A 233 -36.94 47.95 -19.42
C THR A 233 -37.21 48.65 -20.75
N HIS A 234 -38.44 48.52 -21.24
CA HIS A 234 -38.98 49.41 -22.27
C HIS A 234 -39.05 50.84 -21.70
N ALA A 235 -38.27 51.76 -22.26
CA ALA A 235 -38.47 53.20 -22.06
C ALA A 235 -39.15 53.80 -23.29
N PRO A 236 -40.34 54.41 -23.16
CA PRO A 236 -40.94 55.20 -24.23
C PRO A 236 -40.58 56.69 -24.11
N VAL A 237 -40.38 57.29 -25.30
CA VAL A 237 -40.31 58.72 -25.68
C VAL A 237 -39.04 59.50 -25.32
#